data_AF-A0AAE0FRB5-F1
#
_entry.id   AF-A0AAE0FRB5-F1
#
_cell.length_a   1.000
_cell.length_b   1.000
_cell.length_c   1.000
_cell.angle_alpha   90.00
_cell.angle_beta   90.00
_cell.angle_gamma   90.00
#
_symmetry.space_group_name_H-M   'P 1'
#
loop_
_entity.id
_entity.type
_entity.pdbx_description
1 polymer ?
#
loop_
_entity_poly.entity_id
_entity_poly.type
_entity_poly.pdbx_seq_one_letter_code
_entity_poly.pdbx_strand_id
1 'polypeptide(L)'
;MLFITFLNFDGMLFKAQRVLRIRTRWMSYGKCLFLQLIPKQPNVLSYDVENRIKPLIEYLISIGIASEDVPGVIAARPNLLGLDVENNLKRMVDYLVYDGKTKEEVLDFVTKTL
;
A
#
# COMPACT_ATOMS: atom_id res chain seq x y z
N MET A 1 29.46 19.86 0.05
CA MET A 1 28.55 19.09 -0.82
C MET A 1 28.10 17.87 -0.06
N LEU A 2 26.97 17.95 0.65
CA LEU A 2 26.13 16.87 1.23
C LEU A 2 25.12 17.52 2.20
N PHE A 3 24.14 18.25 1.65
CA PHE A 3 23.02 18.84 2.41
C PHE A 3 21.80 18.98 1.47
N ILE A 4 21.27 17.86 0.98
CA ILE A 4 20.04 17.91 0.13
C ILE A 4 19.08 16.72 0.27
N THR A 5 19.13 15.93 1.34
CA THR A 5 18.17 14.82 1.56
C THR A 5 17.24 14.99 2.76
N PHE A 6 17.33 16.10 3.50
CA PHE A 6 16.46 16.35 4.65
C PHE A 6 15.18 17.15 4.33
N LEU A 7 15.03 17.65 3.10
CA LEU A 7 13.97 18.60 2.72
C LEU A 7 12.86 18.04 1.82
N ASN A 8 12.74 16.71 1.69
CA ASN A 8 11.64 16.08 0.96
C ASN A 8 10.66 15.29 1.84
N PHE A 9 10.95 15.08 3.13
CA PHE A 9 10.04 14.38 4.03
C PHE A 9 8.91 15.30 4.54
N ASP A 10 9.22 16.57 4.81
CA ASP A 10 8.25 17.56 5.30
C ASP A 10 7.21 17.98 4.24
N GLY A 11 7.59 18.05 2.97
CA GLY A 11 6.65 18.34 1.87
C GLY A 11 5.57 17.25 1.70
N MET A 12 5.94 15.99 1.95
CA MET A 12 5.01 14.85 1.97
C MET A 12 4.08 14.90 3.18
N LEU A 13 4.56 15.40 4.32
CA LEU A 13 3.81 15.56 5.57
C LEU A 13 2.84 16.76 5.55
N PHE A 14 3.14 17.81 4.78
CA PHE A 14 2.36 19.05 4.78
C PHE A 14 1.08 19.00 3.94
N LYS A 15 1.06 18.26 2.82
CA LYS A 15 -0.19 18.05 2.04
C LYS A 15 -1.25 17.27 2.84
N ALA A 16 -0.80 16.41 3.75
CA ALA A 16 -1.67 15.61 4.61
C ALA A 16 -2.28 16.39 5.80
N GLN A 17 -2.03 17.71 5.93
CA GLN A 17 -2.33 18.45 7.17
C GLN A 17 -3.79 18.83 7.50
N ARG A 18 -4.77 18.56 6.62
CA ARG A 18 -6.12 19.16 6.78
C ARG A 18 -7.22 18.33 7.46
N VAL A 19 -7.01 17.06 7.84
CA VAL A 19 -8.09 16.24 8.44
C VAL A 19 -7.61 15.49 9.69
N LEU A 20 -7.49 16.23 10.79
CA LEU A 20 -7.04 15.73 12.09
C LEU A 20 -8.19 15.05 12.87
N ARG A 21 -8.37 13.74 12.64
CA ARG A 21 -8.91 12.81 13.67
C ARG A 21 -8.55 11.34 13.42
N ILE A 22 -8.36 10.94 12.16
CA ILE A 22 -7.99 9.57 11.73
C ILE A 22 -6.45 9.37 11.68
N ARG A 23 -5.70 10.41 12.08
CA ARG A 23 -4.36 10.68 11.57
C ARG A 23 -3.19 9.99 12.30
N THR A 24 -3.35 9.66 13.57
CA THR A 24 -2.26 9.06 14.37
C THR A 24 -1.98 7.62 13.95
N ARG A 25 -3.01 6.87 13.57
CA ARG A 25 -2.86 5.47 13.16
C ARG A 25 -2.19 5.33 11.79
N TRP A 26 -2.57 6.16 10.82
CA TRP A 26 -1.91 6.24 9.51
C TRP A 26 -0.45 6.68 9.60
N MET A 27 -0.13 7.62 10.50
CA MET A 27 1.27 8.00 10.75
C MET A 27 2.12 6.81 11.21
N SER A 28 1.55 5.89 11.99
CA SER A 28 2.23 4.66 12.40
C SER A 28 2.36 3.67 11.24
N TYR A 29 1.26 3.34 10.53
CA TYR A 29 1.27 2.38 9.42
C TYR A 29 2.13 2.86 8.24
N GLY A 30 1.98 4.12 7.83
CA GLY A 30 2.78 4.72 6.76
C GLY A 30 4.27 4.70 7.09
N LYS A 31 4.66 5.03 8.33
CA LYS A 31 6.06 4.97 8.74
C LYS A 31 6.64 3.56 8.65
N CYS A 32 5.96 2.55 9.18
CA CYS A 32 6.40 1.15 9.10
C CYS A 32 6.50 0.67 7.64
N LEU A 33 5.51 1.02 6.82
CA LEU A 33 5.45 0.68 5.40
C LEU A 33 6.63 1.29 4.62
N PHE A 34 6.86 2.60 4.75
CA PHE A 34 7.97 3.28 4.06
C PHE A 34 9.34 2.78 4.54
N LEU A 35 9.52 2.49 5.84
CA LEU A 35 10.76 1.93 6.37
C LEU A 35 11.11 0.56 5.76
N GLN A 36 10.11 -0.27 5.48
CA GLN A 36 10.31 -1.58 4.87
C GLN A 36 10.44 -1.52 3.34
N LEU A 37 9.81 -0.53 2.69
CA LEU A 37 9.75 -0.42 1.23
C LEU A 37 10.91 0.36 0.61
N ILE A 38 11.33 1.48 1.21
CA ILE A 38 12.41 2.33 0.69
C ILE A 38 13.69 1.52 0.37
N PRO A 39 14.19 0.61 1.23
CA PRO A 39 15.39 -0.16 0.90
C PRO A 39 15.19 -1.17 -0.25
N LYS A 40 13.95 -1.60 -0.52
CA LYS A 40 13.65 -2.61 -1.55
C LYS A 40 13.24 -1.99 -2.89
N GLN A 41 12.55 -0.87 -2.86
CA GLN A 41 12.08 -0.15 -4.03
C GLN A 41 12.07 1.36 -3.76
N PRO A 42 13.19 2.06 -4.05
CA PRO A 42 13.31 3.50 -3.83
C PRO A 42 12.23 4.32 -4.57
N ASN A 43 11.74 3.78 -5.70
CA ASN A 43 10.65 4.34 -6.49
C ASN A 43 9.30 4.38 -5.74
N VAL A 44 9.17 3.77 -4.55
CA VAL A 44 7.98 3.94 -3.71
C VAL A 44 7.66 5.42 -3.44
N LEU A 45 8.71 6.26 -3.36
CA LEU A 45 8.59 7.69 -3.10
C LEU A 45 7.98 8.49 -4.26
N SER A 46 7.93 7.92 -5.48
CA SER A 46 7.27 8.56 -6.62
C SER A 46 5.78 8.27 -6.73
N TYR A 47 5.24 7.33 -5.94
CA TYR A 47 3.81 7.01 -5.97
C TYR A 47 3.00 7.99 -5.11
N ASP A 48 1.79 8.32 -5.59
CA ASP A 48 0.85 9.18 -4.87
C ASP A 48 0.28 8.45 -3.64
N VAL A 49 0.48 9.03 -2.46
CA VAL A 49 0.03 8.41 -1.21
C VAL A 49 -1.50 8.33 -1.12
N GLU A 50 -2.21 9.40 -1.49
CA GLU A 50 -3.66 9.49 -1.32
C GLU A 50 -4.41 8.74 -2.44
N ASN A 51 -3.86 8.73 -3.65
CA ASN A 51 -4.52 8.16 -4.82
C ASN A 51 -4.05 6.74 -5.18
N ARG A 52 -2.87 6.31 -4.72
CA ARG A 52 -2.33 4.96 -5.00
C ARG A 52 -2.16 4.13 -3.73
N ILE A 53 -1.36 4.62 -2.78
CA ILE A 53 -0.94 3.81 -1.63
C ILE A 53 -2.10 3.55 -0.67
N LYS A 54 -2.86 4.60 -0.35
CA LYS A 54 -3.99 4.52 0.58
C LYS A 54 -5.13 3.63 0.07
N PRO A 55 -5.63 3.79 -1.17
CA PRO A 55 -6.65 2.90 -1.71
C PRO A 55 -6.19 1.44 -1.78
N LEU A 56 -4.90 1.21 -2.10
CA LEU A 56 -4.34 -0.14 -2.10
C LEU A 56 -4.39 -0.78 -0.72
N ILE A 57 -3.93 -0.06 0.32
CA ILE A 57 -3.96 -0.55 1.70
C ILE A 57 -5.38 -0.82 2.16
N GLU A 58 -6.30 0.12 1.93
CA GLU A 58 -7.71 -0.03 2.29
C GLU A 58 -8.35 -1.23 1.59
N TYR A 59 -7.98 -1.49 0.34
CA TYR A 59 -8.45 -2.64 -0.41
C TYR A 59 -7.87 -3.97 0.10
N LEU A 60 -6.56 -4.04 0.38
CA LEU A 60 -5.94 -5.24 0.94
C LEU A 60 -6.57 -5.62 2.29
N ILE A 61 -6.92 -4.63 3.10
CA ILE A 61 -7.66 -4.84 4.35
C ILE A 61 -9.09 -5.33 4.06
N SER A 62 -9.78 -4.76 3.07
CA SER A 62 -11.17 -5.12 2.76
C SER A 62 -11.32 -6.55 2.23
N ILE A 63 -10.32 -7.07 1.51
CA ILE A 63 -10.31 -8.47 1.06
C ILE A 63 -9.96 -9.45 2.19
N GLY A 64 -9.45 -8.97 3.33
CA GLY A 64 -9.26 -9.76 4.55
C GLY A 64 -7.82 -9.87 5.08
N ILE A 65 -6.87 -9.10 4.55
CA ILE A 65 -5.50 -9.06 5.08
C ILE A 65 -5.49 -8.25 6.38
N ALA A 66 -4.87 -8.78 7.43
CA ALA A 66 -4.73 -8.05 8.69
C ALA A 66 -3.90 -6.78 8.46
N SER A 67 -4.35 -5.65 9.01
CA SER A 67 -3.69 -4.35 8.82
C SER A 67 -2.19 -4.33 9.17
N GLU A 68 -1.77 -5.19 10.10
CA GLU A 68 -0.39 -5.39 10.54
C GLU A 68 0.48 -6.16 9.54
N ASP A 69 -0.13 -7.02 8.72
CA ASP A 69 0.55 -7.81 7.69
C ASP A 69 0.68 -7.04 6.36
N VAL A 70 -0.18 -6.05 6.12
CA VAL A 70 -0.20 -5.26 4.87
C VAL A 70 1.18 -4.67 4.52
N PRO A 71 1.93 -4.04 5.45
CA PRO A 71 3.28 -3.58 5.16
C PRO A 71 4.21 -4.69 4.69
N GLY A 72 4.12 -5.87 5.31
CA GLY A 72 4.89 -7.05 4.93
C GLY A 72 4.53 -7.56 3.54
N VAL A 73 3.24 -7.60 3.18
CA VAL A 73 2.77 -8.02 1.85
C VAL A 73 3.28 -7.06 0.77
N ILE A 74 3.10 -5.74 0.97
CA ILE A 74 3.55 -4.74 0.00
C ILE A 74 5.09 -4.73 -0.07
N ALA A 75 5.79 -4.89 1.05
CA ALA A 75 7.25 -4.96 1.08
C ALA A 75 7.81 -6.27 0.51
N ALA A 76 7.07 -7.37 0.56
CA ALA A 76 7.44 -8.57 -0.18
C ALA A 76 7.30 -8.30 -1.68
N ARG A 77 6.30 -7.49 -2.08
CA ARG A 77 5.89 -7.34 -3.47
C ARG A 77 5.52 -5.91 -3.84
N PRO A 78 6.54 -5.09 -4.08
CA PRO A 78 6.34 -3.68 -4.34
C PRO A 78 5.68 -3.41 -5.70
N ASN A 79 5.58 -4.39 -6.60
CA ASN A 79 4.81 -4.30 -7.84
C ASN A 79 3.31 -4.00 -7.61
N LEU A 80 2.77 -4.38 -6.45
CA LEU A 80 1.38 -4.05 -6.06
C LEU A 80 1.10 -2.55 -6.07
N LEU A 81 2.11 -1.72 -5.80
CA LEU A 81 2.00 -0.25 -5.83
C LEU A 81 1.80 0.30 -7.25
N GLY A 82 2.20 -0.46 -8.26
CA GLY A 82 1.98 -0.12 -9.67
C GLY A 82 0.60 -0.52 -10.19
N LEU A 83 -0.15 -1.35 -9.45
CA LEU A 83 -1.48 -1.79 -9.85
C LEU A 83 -2.54 -0.76 -9.46
N ASP A 84 -3.50 -0.56 -10.35
CA ASP A 84 -4.69 0.21 -10.04
C ASP A 84 -5.70 -0.68 -9.30
N VAL A 85 -6.20 -0.20 -8.16
CA VAL A 85 -7.11 -0.99 -7.32
C VAL A 85 -8.40 -1.33 -8.07
N GLU A 86 -9.00 -0.36 -8.75
CA GLU A 86 -10.28 -0.53 -9.44
C GLU A 86 -10.11 -1.30 -10.75
N ASN A 87 -9.07 -0.99 -11.51
CA ASN A 87 -8.89 -1.55 -12.85
C ASN A 87 -8.13 -2.87 -12.89
N ASN A 88 -7.30 -3.16 -11.89
CA ASN A 88 -6.49 -4.40 -11.86
C ASN A 88 -6.92 -5.32 -10.72
N LEU A 89 -6.74 -4.88 -9.47
CA LEU A 89 -6.88 -5.76 -8.30
C LEU A 89 -8.33 -6.24 -8.11
N LYS A 90 -9.30 -5.33 -8.17
CA LYS A 90 -10.72 -5.69 -8.08
C LYS A 90 -11.16 -6.63 -9.19
N ARG A 91 -10.80 -6.32 -10.45
CA ARG A 91 -11.15 -7.18 -11.59
C ARG A 91 -10.58 -8.60 -11.43
N MET A 92 -9.35 -8.71 -10.93
CA MET A 92 -8.73 -10.00 -10.67
C MET A 92 -9.45 -10.76 -9.55
N VAL A 93 -9.76 -10.09 -8.43
CA VAL A 93 -10.51 -10.69 -7.32
C VAL A 93 -11.91 -11.11 -7.76
N ASP A 94 -12.63 -10.26 -8.49
CA ASP A 94 -13.96 -10.54 -9.03
C ASP A 94 -13.94 -11.74 -9.97
N TYR A 95 -12.90 -11.85 -10.81
CA TYR A 95 -12.71 -13.01 -11.68
C TYR A 95 -12.46 -14.30 -10.89
N LEU A 96 -11.60 -14.26 -9.87
CA LEU A 96 -11.33 -15.44 -9.03
C LEU A 96 -12.59 -15.88 -8.28
N VAL A 97 -13.36 -14.93 -7.75
CA VAL A 97 -14.65 -15.22 -7.08
C VAL A 97 -15.65 -15.81 -8.08
N TYR A 98 -15.72 -15.28 -9.30
CA TYR A 98 -16.56 -15.83 -10.37
C TYR A 98 -16.16 -17.26 -10.77
N ASP A 99 -14.86 -17.56 -10.78
CA ASP A 99 -14.31 -18.90 -11.04
C ASP A 99 -14.59 -19.89 -9.88
N GLY A 100 -15.24 -19.45 -8.81
CA GLY A 100 -15.60 -20.27 -7.66
C GLY A 100 -14.50 -20.41 -6.63
N LYS A 101 -13.46 -19.56 -6.67
CA LYS A 101 -12.38 -19.57 -5.67
C LYS A 101 -12.88 -19.13 -4.31
N THR A 102 -12.38 -19.81 -3.29
CA THR A 102 -12.62 -19.44 -1.89
C THR A 102 -11.86 -18.15 -1.53
N LYS A 103 -12.31 -17.48 -0.47
CA LYS A 103 -11.66 -16.24 0.00
C LYS A 103 -10.20 -16.49 0.37
N GLU A 104 -9.90 -17.65 0.94
CA GLU A 104 -8.56 -18.08 1.32
C GLU A 104 -7.66 -18.24 0.10
N GLU A 105 -8.17 -18.84 -0.99
CA GLU A 105 -7.42 -18.95 -2.25
C GLU A 105 -7.17 -17.60 -2.91
N VAL A 106 -8.13 -16.66 -2.83
CA VAL A 106 -7.95 -15.29 -3.34
C VAL A 106 -6.87 -14.56 -2.54
N LEU A 107 -6.89 -14.68 -1.21
CA LEU A 107 -5.88 -14.10 -0.33
C LEU A 107 -4.50 -14.72 -0.60
N ASP A 108 -4.45 -16.05 -0.79
CA ASP A 108 -3.23 -16.75 -1.17
C ASP A 108 -2.69 -16.23 -2.50
N PHE A 109 -3.55 -16.00 -3.49
CA PHE A 109 -3.14 -15.47 -4.79
C PHE A 109 -2.57 -14.05 -4.69
N VAL A 110 -3.22 -13.16 -3.94
CA VAL A 110 -2.77 -11.76 -3.75
C VAL A 110 -1.48 -11.70 -2.93
N THR A 111 -1.31 -12.59 -1.96
CA THR A 111 -0.12 -12.58 -1.07
C THR A 111 1.03 -13.45 -1.57
N LYS A 112 0.78 -14.46 -2.42
CA LYS A 112 1.77 -15.46 -2.90
C LYS A 112 1.97 -15.56 -4.41
N THR A 113 1.13 -14.98 -5.25
CA THR A 113 1.31 -15.06 -6.73
C THR A 113 1.72 -13.73 -7.38
N LEU A 114 1.01 -12.63 -7.10
CA LEU A 114 1.35 -11.29 -7.60
C LEU A 114 2.53 -10.71 -6.87
#